data_AF-A0A2P8DW58-F1
#
_entry.id   AF-A0A2P8DW58-F1
#
_cell.length_a   1.000
_cell.length_b   1.000
_cell.length_c   1.000
_cell.angle_alpha   90.00
_cell.angle_beta   90.00
_cell.angle_gamma   90.00
#
_symmetry.space_group_name_H-M   'P 1'
#
loop_
_entity.id
_entity.type
_entity.pdbx_description
1 polymer ?
#
loop_
_entity_poly.entity_id
_entity_poly.type
_entity_poly.pdbx_seq_one_letter_code
_entity_poly.pdbx_strand_id
1 'polypeptide(L)'
;MILKKITKEEINELPLGQFDGEIVLVNSLDQIKEVADELSRHKLLGFDTETRPSFRKGTQYYVSLLQLATNDVAFLIRLNEVGMPGLIQEILEEPRIIKIGAAVLDDLRALRKVSIGFQPQSFFDLNDELKKVGFENVGVRNLAAMVLNMRISKSEQVSNWEATELTDKQMLYAATDAWVCLEIYKKLQYQGYLDQLFNR
;
A
#
# COMPACT_ATOMS: atom_id res chain seq x y z
N MET A 1 20.65 -9.57 -11.87
CA MET A 1 19.63 -10.57 -11.47
C MET A 1 19.19 -10.21 -10.06
N ILE A 2 17.88 -10.11 -9.82
CA ILE A 2 17.33 -9.83 -8.49
C ILE A 2 17.55 -11.05 -7.58
N LEU A 3 18.04 -10.80 -6.36
CA LEU A 3 18.11 -11.83 -5.31
C LEU A 3 16.69 -12.23 -4.90
N LYS A 4 16.42 -13.53 -4.85
CA LYS A 4 15.09 -14.06 -4.50
C LYS A 4 14.92 -14.37 -3.01
N LYS A 5 15.98 -14.16 -2.22
CA LYS A 5 16.03 -14.36 -0.79
C LYS A 5 17.01 -13.36 -0.19
N ILE A 6 16.71 -12.88 1.01
CA ILE A 6 17.58 -12.00 1.78
C ILE A 6 17.40 -12.27 3.27
N THR A 7 18.48 -12.13 4.04
CA THR A 7 18.52 -12.26 5.50
C THR A 7 18.26 -10.91 6.18
N LYS A 8 17.98 -10.93 7.50
CA LYS A 8 17.75 -9.69 8.25
C LYS A 8 19.02 -8.85 8.36
N GLU A 9 20.16 -9.52 8.49
CA GLU A 9 21.48 -8.93 8.59
C GLU A 9 21.79 -8.16 7.30
N GLU A 10 21.61 -8.78 6.13
CA GLU A 10 21.80 -8.12 4.83
C GLU A 10 20.88 -6.91 4.65
N ILE A 11 19.60 -6.99 5.07
CA ILE A 11 18.68 -5.85 5.01
C ILE A 11 19.19 -4.69 5.87
N ASN A 12 19.78 -4.95 7.04
CA ASN A 12 20.19 -3.88 7.94
C ASN A 12 21.40 -3.08 7.42
N GLU A 13 22.20 -3.67 6.52
CA GLU A 13 23.31 -3.01 5.84
C GLU A 13 22.88 -2.08 4.69
N LEU A 14 21.62 -2.19 4.25
CA LEU A 14 21.10 -1.35 3.16
C LEU A 14 20.81 0.08 3.62
N PRO A 15 20.90 1.07 2.70
CA PRO A 15 20.50 2.44 3.00
C PRO A 15 19.02 2.49 3.36
N LEU A 16 18.68 3.38 4.31
CA LEU A 16 17.29 3.66 4.64
C LEU A 16 16.63 4.38 3.45
N GLY A 17 15.61 3.75 2.88
CA GLY A 17 14.72 4.33 1.88
C GLY A 17 13.38 4.69 2.51
N GLN A 18 12.77 5.73 1.98
CA GLN A 18 11.45 6.23 2.38
C GLN A 18 10.86 7.01 1.22
N PHE A 19 9.55 7.24 1.27
CA PHE A 19 8.91 8.15 0.32
C PHE A 19 9.43 9.58 0.53
N ASP A 20 9.78 10.25 -0.57
CA ASP A 20 10.33 11.61 -0.60
C ASP A 20 9.44 12.61 -1.34
N GLY A 21 8.28 12.16 -1.83
CA GLY A 21 7.25 12.99 -2.47
C GLY A 21 6.32 13.70 -1.49
N GLU A 22 5.27 14.31 -2.05
CA GLU A 22 4.25 15.03 -1.30
C GLU A 22 3.29 14.06 -0.58
N ILE A 23 3.06 14.29 0.70
CA ILE A 23 2.09 13.51 1.49
C ILE A 23 0.86 14.38 1.74
N VAL A 24 -0.29 13.94 1.23
CA VAL A 24 -1.57 14.63 1.37
C VAL A 24 -2.46 13.85 2.32
N LEU A 25 -2.68 14.41 3.51
CA LEU A 25 -3.67 13.89 4.46
C LEU A 25 -5.07 14.35 4.04
N VAL A 26 -5.96 13.38 3.84
CA VAL A 26 -7.33 13.59 3.37
C VAL A 26 -8.30 13.23 4.48
N ASN A 27 -8.84 14.24 5.15
CA ASN A 27 -9.74 14.09 6.29
C ASN A 27 -11.03 14.93 6.19
N SER A 28 -11.25 15.59 5.05
CA SER A 28 -12.49 16.27 4.71
C SER A 28 -13.06 15.79 3.38
N LEU A 29 -14.38 15.74 3.27
CA LEU A 29 -15.08 15.40 2.03
C LEU A 29 -14.81 16.42 0.90
N ASP A 30 -14.49 17.66 1.24
CA ASP A 30 -14.23 18.72 0.25
C ASP A 30 -12.94 18.46 -0.56
N GLN A 31 -12.00 17.69 0.00
CA GLN A 31 -10.75 17.32 -0.68
C GLN A 31 -10.93 16.17 -1.68
N ILE A 32 -12.02 15.39 -1.55
CA ILE A 32 -12.16 14.09 -2.23
C ILE A 32 -12.18 14.23 -3.74
N LYS A 33 -12.82 15.27 -4.26
CA LYS A 33 -12.92 15.45 -5.72
C LYS A 33 -11.55 15.65 -6.35
N GLU A 34 -10.72 16.53 -5.79
CA GLU A 34 -9.38 16.81 -6.30
C GLU A 34 -8.47 15.58 -6.21
N VAL A 35 -8.52 14.87 -5.08
CA VAL A 35 -7.79 13.61 -4.87
C VAL A 35 -8.20 12.56 -5.90
N ALA A 36 -9.50 12.35 -6.12
CA ALA A 36 -9.99 11.39 -7.09
C ALA A 36 -9.63 11.76 -8.54
N ASP A 37 -9.72 13.05 -8.89
CA ASP A 37 -9.32 13.56 -10.20
C ASP A 37 -7.83 13.28 -10.46
N GLU A 38 -6.95 13.47 -9.47
CA GLU A 38 -5.52 13.19 -9.58
C GLU A 38 -5.22 11.69 -9.70
N LEU A 39 -5.82 10.87 -8.83
CA LEU A 39 -5.68 9.41 -8.87
C LEU A 39 -6.14 8.82 -10.21
N SER A 40 -7.20 9.36 -10.80
CA SER A 40 -7.76 8.89 -12.08
C SER A 40 -6.83 9.06 -13.29
N ARG A 41 -5.82 9.93 -13.18
CA ARG A 41 -4.80 10.16 -14.23
C ARG A 41 -3.78 9.03 -14.31
N HIS A 42 -3.71 8.20 -13.27
CA HIS A 42 -2.70 7.16 -13.11
C HIS A 42 -3.27 5.78 -13.42
N LYS A 43 -2.52 4.98 -14.19
CA LYS A 43 -2.87 3.57 -14.46
C LYS A 43 -2.42 2.61 -13.37
N LEU A 44 -1.44 3.02 -12.56
CA LEU A 44 -0.85 2.22 -11.49
C LEU A 44 -0.86 3.07 -10.22
N LEU A 45 -1.34 2.49 -9.12
CA LEU A 45 -1.34 3.11 -7.81
C LEU A 45 -0.75 2.13 -6.80
N GLY A 46 0.11 2.63 -5.92
CA GLY A 46 0.46 1.93 -4.68
C GLY A 46 -0.75 1.90 -3.76
N PHE A 47 -0.97 0.80 -3.07
CA PHE A 47 -2.11 0.58 -2.19
C PHE A 47 -1.66 -0.07 -0.89
N ASP A 48 -2.19 0.43 0.22
CA ASP A 48 -2.11 -0.20 1.52
C ASP A 48 -3.32 0.18 2.39
N THR A 49 -3.49 -0.46 3.54
CA THR A 49 -4.41 0.02 4.59
C THR A 49 -3.83 -0.10 5.99
N GLU A 50 -4.28 0.76 6.90
CA GLU A 50 -3.90 0.69 8.31
C GLU A 50 -5.10 0.64 9.25
N THR A 51 -4.98 -0.22 10.26
CA THR A 51 -6.01 -0.48 11.27
C THR A 51 -5.39 -0.41 12.66
N ARG A 52 -6.07 0.23 13.61
CA ARG A 52 -5.64 0.22 15.00
C ARG A 52 -5.52 -1.22 15.53
N PRO A 53 -4.42 -1.58 16.21
CA PRO A 53 -4.25 -2.90 16.79
C PRO A 53 -5.21 -3.12 17.96
N SER A 54 -5.71 -4.35 18.09
CA SER A 54 -6.46 -4.79 19.26
C SER A 54 -5.61 -5.73 20.12
N PHE A 55 -5.43 -5.37 21.39
CA PHE A 55 -4.77 -6.22 22.40
C PHE A 55 -5.77 -7.02 23.24
N ARG A 56 -7.08 -6.90 22.96
CA ARG A 56 -8.16 -7.63 23.64
C ARG A 56 -8.72 -8.71 22.72
N LYS A 57 -8.74 -9.95 23.21
CA LYS A 57 -9.25 -11.09 22.45
C LYS A 57 -10.73 -10.87 22.08
N GLY A 58 -11.03 -10.97 20.78
CA GLY A 58 -12.40 -10.79 20.25
C GLY A 58 -12.77 -9.37 19.83
N THR A 59 -11.92 -8.37 20.10
CA THR A 59 -12.13 -7.00 19.59
C THR A 59 -11.42 -6.82 18.25
N GLN A 60 -12.13 -6.34 17.24
CA GLN A 60 -11.59 -5.94 15.93
C GLN A 60 -12.02 -4.50 15.64
N TYR A 61 -11.10 -3.71 15.10
CA TYR A 61 -11.36 -2.35 14.63
C TYR A 61 -11.56 -2.35 13.11
N TYR A 62 -12.18 -1.29 12.60
CA TYR A 62 -12.30 -1.06 11.17
C TYR A 62 -11.05 -0.38 10.63
N VAL A 63 -10.85 -0.48 9.31
CA VAL A 63 -9.76 0.23 8.63
C VAL A 63 -9.90 1.72 8.91
N SER A 64 -8.83 2.32 9.41
CA SER A 64 -8.79 3.74 9.79
C SER A 64 -8.19 4.59 8.68
N LEU A 65 -7.18 4.06 7.99
CA LEU A 65 -6.45 4.77 6.94
C LEU A 65 -6.36 3.92 5.68
N LEU A 66 -6.66 4.53 4.54
CA LEU A 66 -6.40 3.99 3.21
C LEU A 66 -5.27 4.80 2.58
N GLN A 67 -4.26 4.13 2.04
CA GLN A 67 -3.16 4.77 1.34
C GLN A 67 -3.25 4.50 -0.15
N LEU A 68 -3.16 5.56 -0.95
CA LEU A 68 -3.01 5.48 -2.40
C LEU A 68 -1.83 6.34 -2.85
N ALA A 69 -0.82 5.69 -3.41
CA ALA A 69 0.43 6.36 -3.80
C ALA A 69 0.62 6.38 -5.32
N THR A 70 1.13 7.50 -5.82
CA THR A 70 1.69 7.67 -7.17
C THR A 70 3.22 7.67 -7.07
N ASN A 71 3.93 8.14 -8.11
CA ASN A 71 5.37 8.38 -8.03
C ASN A 71 5.72 9.45 -6.98
N ASP A 72 4.95 10.54 -7.02
CA ASP A 72 5.37 11.82 -6.45
C ASP A 72 4.42 12.29 -5.35
N VAL A 73 3.22 11.71 -5.25
CA VAL A 73 2.20 12.06 -4.24
C VAL A 73 1.63 10.80 -3.60
N ALA A 74 1.53 10.80 -2.26
CA ALA A 74 0.85 9.78 -1.47
C ALA A 74 -0.36 10.39 -0.74
N PHE A 75 -1.55 9.86 -1.03
CA PHE A 75 -2.80 10.26 -0.39
C PHE A 75 -3.10 9.34 0.78
N LEU A 76 -3.27 9.93 1.96
CA LEU A 76 -3.59 9.24 3.20
C LEU A 76 -5.05 9.57 3.59
N ILE A 77 -5.97 8.68 3.25
CA ILE A 77 -7.41 8.92 3.36
C ILE A 77 -7.94 8.37 4.68
N ARG A 78 -8.38 9.27 5.56
CA ARG A 78 -8.86 8.97 6.92
C ARG A 78 -10.26 8.38 6.91
N LEU A 79 -10.37 7.09 6.59
CA LEU A 79 -11.66 6.40 6.49
C LEU A 79 -12.48 6.43 7.79
N ASN A 80 -11.82 6.52 8.95
CA ASN A 80 -12.51 6.70 10.24
C ASN A 80 -13.16 8.09 10.40
N GLU A 81 -12.79 9.07 9.59
CA GLU A 81 -13.33 10.45 9.63
C GLU A 81 -14.29 10.72 8.47
N VAL A 82 -13.93 10.29 7.25
CA VAL A 82 -14.72 10.57 6.04
C VAL A 82 -15.52 9.38 5.51
N GLY A 83 -15.43 8.22 6.15
CA GLY A 83 -15.99 6.97 5.64
C GLY A 83 -15.26 6.49 4.38
N MET A 84 -15.95 5.74 3.51
CA MET A 84 -15.48 5.44 2.15
C MET A 84 -16.21 6.36 1.16
N PRO A 85 -15.59 7.44 0.68
CA PRO A 85 -16.23 8.34 -0.28
C PRO A 85 -16.46 7.64 -1.62
N GLY A 86 -17.60 7.91 -2.28
CA GLY A 86 -17.99 7.25 -3.53
C GLY A 86 -16.94 7.36 -4.63
N LEU A 87 -16.36 8.54 -4.83
CA LEU A 87 -15.31 8.75 -5.84
C LEU A 87 -14.03 7.94 -5.56
N ILE A 88 -13.68 7.74 -4.30
CA ILE A 88 -12.53 6.90 -3.92
C ILE A 88 -12.86 5.42 -4.15
N GLN A 89 -14.07 5.00 -3.80
CA GLN A 89 -14.54 3.65 -4.10
C GLN A 89 -14.49 3.38 -5.61
N GLU A 90 -14.96 4.31 -6.45
CA GLU A 90 -14.89 4.20 -7.91
C GLU A 90 -13.46 3.97 -8.42
N ILE A 91 -12.44 4.64 -7.84
CA ILE A 91 -11.02 4.39 -8.18
C ILE A 91 -10.59 2.96 -7.81
N LEU A 92 -10.99 2.47 -6.64
CA LEU A 92 -10.68 1.11 -6.19
C LEU A 92 -11.43 0.04 -7.01
N GLU A 93 -12.58 0.39 -7.59
CA GLU A 93 -13.40 -0.48 -8.45
C GLU A 93 -13.11 -0.32 -9.95
N GLU A 94 -12.30 0.65 -10.36
CA GLU A 94 -11.95 0.89 -11.76
C GLU A 94 -10.97 -0.17 -12.29
N PRO A 95 -11.36 -1.00 -13.29
CA PRO A 95 -10.50 -2.06 -13.82
C PRO A 95 -9.27 -1.55 -14.58
N ARG A 96 -9.29 -0.32 -15.11
CA ARG A 96 -8.15 0.26 -15.85
C ARG A 96 -7.04 0.81 -14.94
N ILE A 97 -7.30 0.92 -13.63
CA ILE A 97 -6.34 1.36 -12.64
C ILE A 97 -5.93 0.14 -11.81
N ILE A 98 -4.65 -0.25 -11.90
CA ILE A 98 -4.10 -1.36 -11.11
C ILE A 98 -3.70 -0.81 -9.75
N LYS A 99 -4.17 -1.46 -8.67
CA LYS A 99 -3.79 -1.16 -7.29
C LYS A 99 -2.79 -2.20 -6.81
N ILE A 100 -1.56 -1.78 -6.50
CA ILE A 100 -0.44 -2.64 -6.16
C ILE A 100 -0.19 -2.55 -4.66
N GLY A 101 -0.33 -3.67 -3.96
CA GLY A 101 0.00 -3.77 -2.54
C GLY A 101 0.61 -5.13 -2.22
N ALA A 102 0.68 -5.47 -0.94
CA ALA A 102 1.22 -6.74 -0.47
C ALA A 102 0.31 -7.35 0.61
N ALA A 103 -0.12 -8.60 0.42
CA ALA A 103 -1.16 -9.24 1.23
C ALA A 103 -2.55 -8.55 1.13
N VAL A 104 -2.87 -7.97 -0.03
CA VAL A 104 -4.05 -7.12 -0.26
C VAL A 104 -5.38 -7.83 0.03
N LEU A 105 -5.42 -9.16 0.00
CA LEU A 105 -6.65 -9.92 0.23
C LEU A 105 -7.27 -9.64 1.61
N ASP A 106 -6.44 -9.46 2.64
CA ASP A 106 -6.94 -9.15 3.99
C ASP A 106 -7.40 -7.70 4.10
N ASP A 107 -6.70 -6.75 3.47
CA ASP A 107 -7.13 -5.36 3.34
C ASP A 107 -8.49 -5.24 2.65
N LEU A 108 -8.67 -5.93 1.53
CA LEU A 108 -9.94 -5.92 0.78
C LEU A 108 -11.10 -6.50 1.59
N ARG A 109 -10.86 -7.55 2.39
CA ARG A 109 -11.86 -8.10 3.32
C ARG A 109 -12.21 -7.09 4.40
N ALA A 110 -11.23 -6.36 4.92
CA ALA A 110 -11.45 -5.34 5.93
C ALA A 110 -12.21 -4.13 5.36
N LEU A 111 -11.87 -3.66 4.16
CA LEU A 111 -12.55 -2.55 3.47
C LEU A 111 -14.01 -2.85 3.13
N ARG A 112 -14.36 -4.10 2.80
CA ARG A 112 -15.77 -4.52 2.61
C ARG A 112 -16.63 -4.36 3.87
N LYS A 113 -16.02 -4.30 5.05
CA LYS A 113 -16.74 -4.01 6.29
C LYS A 113 -16.97 -2.51 6.50
N VAL A 114 -16.16 -1.67 5.85
CA VAL A 114 -16.28 -0.20 5.87
C VAL A 114 -17.30 0.28 4.83
N SER A 115 -17.31 -0.30 3.64
CA SER A 115 -18.26 0.02 2.57
C SER A 115 -19.05 -1.20 2.09
N ILE A 116 -20.36 -1.17 2.34
CA ILE A 116 -21.28 -2.20 1.88
C ILE A 116 -21.38 -2.13 0.36
N GLY A 117 -21.12 -3.25 -0.31
CA GLY A 117 -21.18 -3.36 -1.76
C GLY A 117 -19.85 -3.15 -2.49
N PHE A 118 -18.76 -2.84 -1.77
CA PHE A 118 -17.43 -2.67 -2.37
C PHE A 118 -16.97 -3.88 -3.21
N GLN A 119 -16.76 -3.66 -4.51
CA GLN A 119 -16.33 -4.65 -5.51
C GLN A 119 -14.92 -4.34 -6.06
N PRO A 120 -13.84 -4.62 -5.32
CA PRO A 120 -12.48 -4.29 -5.75
C PRO A 120 -12.13 -4.92 -7.11
N GLN A 121 -11.53 -4.12 -8.01
CA GLN A 121 -11.06 -4.56 -9.32
C GLN A 121 -9.56 -4.29 -9.48
N SER A 122 -8.87 -5.13 -10.27
CA SER A 122 -7.48 -4.91 -10.68
C SER A 122 -6.49 -4.67 -9.52
N PHE A 123 -6.53 -5.51 -8.50
CA PHE A 123 -5.52 -5.53 -7.44
C PHE A 123 -4.39 -6.51 -7.79
N PHE A 124 -3.14 -6.08 -7.63
CA PHE A 124 -1.95 -6.89 -7.79
C PHE A 124 -1.31 -7.12 -6.43
N ASP A 125 -1.30 -8.37 -5.97
CA ASP A 125 -0.70 -8.76 -4.69
C ASP A 125 0.75 -9.20 -4.89
N LEU A 126 1.70 -8.37 -4.47
CA LEU A 126 3.13 -8.68 -4.54
C LEU A 126 3.48 -9.97 -3.77
N ASN A 127 2.82 -10.24 -2.65
CA ASN A 127 3.14 -11.43 -1.85
C ASN A 127 2.78 -12.71 -2.60
N ASP A 128 1.59 -12.75 -3.18
CA ASP A 128 1.09 -13.95 -3.84
C ASP A 128 1.75 -14.15 -5.20
N GLU A 129 1.93 -13.09 -5.98
CA GLU A 129 2.51 -13.19 -7.32
C GLU A 129 4.01 -13.50 -7.27
N LEU A 130 4.78 -12.87 -6.37
CA LEU A 130 6.23 -13.08 -6.34
C LEU A 130 6.65 -14.42 -5.76
N LYS A 131 5.83 -15.03 -4.87
CA LYS A 131 6.02 -16.43 -4.46
C LYS A 131 5.98 -17.38 -5.66
N LYS A 132 5.08 -17.16 -6.64
CA LYS A 132 4.93 -18.04 -7.83
C LYS A 132 6.16 -18.04 -8.73
N VAL A 133 6.98 -16.99 -8.68
CA VAL A 133 8.24 -16.86 -9.44
C VAL A 133 9.47 -17.06 -8.56
N GLY A 134 9.30 -17.58 -7.35
CA GLY A 134 10.35 -18.12 -6.49
C GLY A 134 10.96 -17.13 -5.50
N PHE A 135 10.33 -15.97 -5.24
CA PHE A 135 10.74 -15.12 -4.13
C PHE A 135 10.37 -15.75 -2.78
N GLU A 136 11.31 -15.73 -1.84
CA GLU A 136 11.13 -16.16 -0.46
C GLU A 136 10.92 -14.96 0.46
N ASN A 137 10.19 -15.15 1.57
CA ASN A 137 9.96 -14.12 2.59
C ASN A 137 9.45 -12.78 2.03
N VAL A 138 8.41 -12.81 1.20
CA VAL A 138 7.88 -11.70 0.38
C VAL A 138 7.28 -10.50 1.13
N GLY A 139 7.48 -10.32 2.43
CA GLY A 139 6.99 -9.11 3.11
C GLY A 139 7.59 -7.83 2.51
N VAL A 140 6.84 -6.73 2.52
CA VAL A 140 7.21 -5.46 1.83
C VAL A 140 8.66 -5.03 2.09
N ARG A 141 9.11 -5.02 3.36
CA ARG A 141 10.50 -4.68 3.72
C ARG A 141 11.55 -5.56 3.02
N ASN A 142 11.27 -6.85 2.89
CA ASN A 142 12.19 -7.78 2.25
C ASN A 142 12.16 -7.61 0.72
N LEU A 143 10.97 -7.38 0.14
CA LEU A 143 10.86 -7.07 -1.29
C LEU A 143 11.56 -5.76 -1.64
N ALA A 144 11.40 -4.70 -0.83
CA ALA A 144 12.11 -3.44 -1.00
C ALA A 144 13.64 -3.67 -0.98
N ALA A 145 14.12 -4.49 -0.06
CA ALA A 145 15.53 -4.82 0.02
C ALA A 145 16.03 -5.61 -1.19
N MET A 146 15.30 -6.65 -1.61
CA MET A 146 15.68 -7.50 -2.75
C MET A 146 15.61 -6.77 -4.10
N VAL A 147 14.58 -5.94 -4.30
CA VAL A 147 14.24 -5.36 -5.60
C VAL A 147 14.77 -3.94 -5.77
N LEU A 148 14.72 -3.13 -4.71
CA LEU A 148 15.09 -1.72 -4.73
C LEU A 148 16.42 -1.44 -4.01
N ASN A 149 17.02 -2.45 -3.37
CA ASN A 149 18.29 -2.34 -2.65
C ASN A 149 18.27 -1.29 -1.53
N MET A 150 17.14 -1.18 -0.83
CA MET A 150 16.94 -0.28 0.30
C MET A 150 16.21 -0.97 1.45
N ARG A 151 16.42 -0.52 2.69
CA ARG A 151 15.60 -0.91 3.84
C ARG A 151 14.57 0.16 4.14
N ILE A 152 13.35 -0.23 4.47
CA ILE A 152 12.29 0.67 4.95
C ILE A 152 12.05 0.47 6.45
N SER A 153 11.55 1.52 7.12
CA SER A 153 11.18 1.45 8.54
C SER A 153 9.99 0.50 8.78
N LYS A 154 9.87 -0.02 10.00
CA LYS A 154 8.70 -0.76 10.50
C LYS A 154 8.12 -0.15 11.78
N SER A 155 8.57 1.05 12.14
CA SER A 155 8.33 1.62 13.47
C SER A 155 6.86 1.89 13.76
N GLU A 156 6.06 2.18 12.74
CA GLU A 156 4.64 2.54 12.89
C GLU A 156 3.67 1.43 12.45
N GLN A 157 4.17 0.25 12.10
CA GLN A 157 3.33 -0.90 11.70
C GLN A 157 2.30 -1.26 12.78
N VAL A 158 2.62 -1.02 14.05
CA VAL A 158 1.72 -1.26 15.19
C VAL A 158 1.50 0.08 15.91
N SER A 159 0.69 0.94 15.31
CA SER A 159 0.42 2.30 15.81
C SER A 159 -1.07 2.54 16.03
N ASN A 160 -1.43 3.60 16.76
CA ASN A 160 -2.84 3.97 16.93
C ASN A 160 -3.31 4.78 15.73
N TRP A 161 -3.76 4.10 14.68
CA TRP A 161 -4.22 4.73 13.44
C TRP A 161 -5.58 5.46 13.57
N GLU A 162 -6.29 5.28 14.68
CA GLU A 162 -7.48 6.06 15.03
C GLU A 162 -7.15 7.33 15.86
N ALA A 163 -5.86 7.64 16.09
CA ALA A 163 -5.47 8.85 16.81
C ALA A 163 -6.06 10.09 16.13
N THR A 164 -6.53 11.07 16.92
CA THR A 164 -7.14 12.31 16.41
C THR A 164 -6.23 13.04 15.43
N GLU A 165 -4.92 13.01 15.67
CA GLU A 165 -3.90 13.56 14.79
C GLU A 165 -2.86 12.46 14.51
N LEU A 166 -2.45 12.34 13.25
CA LEU A 166 -1.34 11.49 12.85
C LEU A 166 -0.04 12.27 12.93
N THR A 167 0.99 11.64 13.50
CA THR A 167 2.34 12.21 13.52
C THR A 167 2.99 12.13 12.13
N ASP A 168 3.97 12.99 11.87
CA ASP A 168 4.76 12.94 10.64
C ASP A 168 5.39 11.57 10.38
N LYS A 169 5.79 10.85 11.45
CA LYS A 169 6.33 9.50 11.35
C LYS A 169 5.30 8.48 10.87
N GLN A 170 4.07 8.56 11.39
CA GLN A 170 2.96 7.71 10.93
C GLN A 170 2.61 8.00 9.48
N MET A 171 2.52 9.29 9.11
CA MET A 171 2.21 9.68 7.74
C MET A 171 3.30 9.22 6.75
N LEU A 172 4.58 9.43 7.09
CA LEU A 172 5.71 9.00 6.26
C LEU A 172 5.78 7.48 6.13
N TYR A 173 5.53 6.75 7.22
CA TYR A 173 5.47 5.28 7.20
C TYR A 173 4.37 4.79 6.24
N ALA A 174 3.14 5.28 6.43
CA ALA A 174 1.99 4.90 5.61
C ALA A 174 2.19 5.24 4.13
N ALA A 175 2.73 6.42 3.83
CA ALA A 175 3.07 6.81 2.47
C ALA A 175 4.14 5.89 1.85
N THR A 176 5.17 5.55 2.64
CA THR A 176 6.26 4.66 2.20
C THR A 176 5.77 3.26 1.87
N ASP A 177 4.88 2.67 2.68
CA ASP A 177 4.40 1.29 2.47
C ASP A 177 3.57 1.14 1.19
N ALA A 178 2.71 2.11 0.86
CA ALA A 178 1.99 2.12 -0.42
C ALA A 178 2.93 2.40 -1.61
N TRP A 179 3.77 3.44 -1.50
CA TRP A 179 4.69 3.84 -2.58
C TRP A 179 5.69 2.74 -2.93
N VAL A 180 6.29 2.10 -1.94
CA VAL A 180 7.32 1.09 -2.19
C VAL A 180 6.76 -0.12 -2.93
N CYS A 181 5.48 -0.49 -2.70
CA CYS A 181 4.81 -1.53 -3.45
C CYS A 181 4.71 -1.18 -4.95
N LEU A 182 4.36 0.06 -5.26
CA LEU A 182 4.32 0.57 -6.64
C LEU A 182 5.70 0.51 -7.31
N GLU A 183 6.75 0.95 -6.61
CA GLU A 183 8.12 0.96 -7.16
C GLU A 183 8.70 -0.44 -7.34
N ILE A 184 8.41 -1.38 -6.43
CA ILE A 184 8.74 -2.79 -6.59
C ILE A 184 8.12 -3.33 -7.88
N TYR A 185 6.82 -3.11 -8.07
CA TYR A 185 6.10 -3.57 -9.27
C TYR A 185 6.70 -3.00 -10.55
N LYS A 186 6.92 -1.68 -10.62
CA LYS A 186 7.52 -1.03 -11.79
C LYS A 186 8.90 -1.56 -12.11
N LYS A 187 9.75 -1.74 -11.09
CA LYS A 187 11.10 -2.28 -11.27
C LYS A 187 11.06 -3.69 -11.86
N LEU A 188 10.19 -4.55 -11.33
CA LEU A 188 10.02 -5.92 -11.79
C LEU A 188 9.44 -5.98 -13.20
N GLN A 189 8.45 -5.14 -13.51
CA GLN A 189 7.86 -5.02 -14.83
C GLN A 189 8.90 -4.56 -15.86
N TYR A 190 9.64 -3.48 -15.56
CA TYR A 190 10.69 -2.95 -16.43
C TYR A 190 11.78 -3.98 -16.74
N GLN A 191 12.11 -4.84 -15.76
CA GLN A 191 13.11 -5.91 -15.93
C GLN A 191 12.54 -7.22 -16.50
N GLY A 192 11.26 -7.27 -16.88
CA GLY A 192 10.60 -8.44 -17.48
C GLY A 192 10.37 -9.59 -16.49
N TYR A 193 10.51 -9.38 -15.18
CA TYR A 193 10.26 -10.43 -14.18
C TYR A 193 8.78 -10.80 -14.09
N LEU A 194 7.89 -9.85 -14.40
CA LEU A 194 6.45 -10.09 -14.38
C LEU A 194 5.92 -10.72 -15.68
N ASP A 195 6.70 -10.75 -16.77
CA ASP A 195 6.28 -11.37 -18.04
C ASP A 195 5.94 -12.85 -17.86
N GLN A 196 6.64 -13.52 -16.93
CA GLN A 196 6.38 -14.93 -16.59
C GLN A 196 5.03 -15.16 -15.92
N LEU A 197 4.44 -14.11 -15.35
CA LEU A 197 3.13 -14.15 -14.70
C LEU A 197 2.01 -13.86 -15.69
N PHE A 198 2.23 -12.95 -16.64
CA PHE A 198 1.21 -12.54 -17.62
C PHE A 198 1.14 -13.44 -18.86
N ASN A 199 2.19 -14.22 -19.15
CA ASN A 199 2.23 -15.17 -20.27
C ASN A 199 1.83 -16.60 -19.90
N ARG A 200 1.09 -16.80 -18.80
CA ARG A 200 0.52 -18.08 -18.36
C ARG A 200 -0.99 -18.06 -18.52
#